data_AF-A0A955FP27-F1
#
_entry.id   AF-A0A955FP27-F1
#
_cell.length_a   1.000
_cell.length_b   1.000
_cell.length_c   1.000
_cell.angle_alpha   90.00
_cell.angle_beta   90.00
_cell.angle_gamma   90.00
#
_symmetry.space_group_name_H-M   'P 1'
#
loop_
_entity.id
_entity.type
_entity.pdbx_description
1 polymer ?
#
loop_
_entity_poly.entity_id
_entity_poly.type
_entity_poly.pdbx_seq_one_letter_code
_entity_poly.pdbx_strand_id
1 'polypeptide(L)'
;MSRHLSPFRIRTTKLTNKQRKILIRRSVLAMAIIEPIMTLPQVFEVWIDKEVAGVSGTTWGFYVFASVVWLMYGLQLKDKPLIISSTLWVVTEAAVFIGVVLYS
;
A
#
# COMPACT_ATOMS: atom_id res chain seq x y z
N MET A 1 -52.41 -27.72 18.41
CA MET A 1 -52.13 -26.30 18.08
C MET A 1 -50.61 -26.12 17.94
N SER A 2 -50.01 -26.60 16.85
CA SER A 2 -48.57 -26.45 16.61
C SER A 2 -48.34 -25.25 15.69
N ARG A 3 -47.61 -24.25 16.20
CA ARG A 3 -47.19 -23.09 15.40
C ARG A 3 -45.98 -23.54 14.58
N HIS A 4 -46.22 -23.75 13.28
CA HIS A 4 -45.15 -23.98 12.32
C HIS A 4 -44.33 -22.68 12.20
N LEU A 5 -43.18 -22.63 12.88
CA LEU A 5 -42.22 -21.54 12.73
C LEU A 5 -41.61 -21.67 11.32
N SER A 6 -41.73 -20.62 10.52
CA SER A 6 -41.10 -20.56 9.21
C SER A 6 -39.58 -20.38 9.37
N PRO A 7 -38.76 -20.99 8.50
CA PRO A 7 -37.32 -20.85 8.60
C PRO A 7 -36.91 -19.40 8.34
N PHE A 8 -36.16 -18.82 9.29
CA PHE A 8 -35.56 -17.50 9.18
C PHE A 8 -34.68 -17.45 7.92
N ARG A 9 -35.15 -16.77 6.87
CA ARG A 9 -34.44 -16.68 5.59
C ARG A 9 -33.38 -15.58 5.70
N ILE A 10 -32.12 -15.96 5.93
CA ILE A 10 -30.99 -15.01 5.87
C ILE A 10 -30.91 -14.51 4.42
N ARG A 11 -31.30 -13.25 4.18
CA ARG A 11 -31.14 -12.58 2.89
C ARG A 11 -29.67 -12.26 2.70
N THR A 12 -28.93 -13.11 1.99
CA THR A 12 -27.63 -12.72 1.46
C THR A 12 -27.86 -11.75 0.31
N THR A 13 -27.69 -10.45 0.57
CA THR A 13 -27.83 -9.41 -0.46
C THR A 13 -26.60 -9.44 -1.37
N LYS A 14 -26.75 -10.01 -2.58
CA LYS A 14 -25.70 -9.95 -3.60
C LYS A 14 -25.47 -8.47 -4.01
N LEU A 15 -24.22 -8.00 -3.96
CA LEU A 15 -23.85 -6.65 -4.37
C LEU A 15 -24.14 -6.41 -5.85
N THR A 16 -24.65 -5.23 -6.18
CA THR A 16 -24.83 -4.80 -7.57
C THR A 16 -23.47 -4.47 -8.21
N ASN A 17 -23.39 -4.56 -9.55
CA ASN A 17 -22.16 -4.21 -10.31
C ASN A 17 -21.64 -2.79 -10.00
N LYS A 18 -22.54 -1.84 -9.70
CA LYS A 18 -22.17 -0.47 -9.29
C LYS A 18 -21.51 -0.45 -7.90
N GLN A 19 -22.10 -1.14 -6.93
CA GLN A 19 -21.54 -1.23 -5.57
C GLN A 19 -20.18 -1.93 -5.58
N ARG A 20 -19.99 -2.99 -6.38
CA ARG A 20 -18.70 -3.66 -6.54
C ARG A 20 -17.60 -2.71 -7.05
N LYS A 21 -17.89 -1.90 -8.08
CA LYS A 21 -16.94 -0.90 -8.62
C LYS A 21 -16.54 0.15 -7.58
N ILE A 22 -17.50 0.62 -6.77
CA ILE A 22 -17.23 1.59 -5.70
C ILE A 22 -16.35 0.97 -4.61
N LEU A 23 -16.66 -0.26 -4.20
CA LEU A 23 -15.88 -0.97 -3.19
C LEU A 23 -14.43 -1.14 -3.63
N ILE A 24 -14.20 -1.65 -4.86
CA ILE A 24 -12.85 -1.83 -5.41
C ILE A 24 -12.09 -0.50 -5.44
N ARG A 25 -12.69 0.59 -5.92
CA ARG A 25 -12.03 1.89 -5.96
C ARG A 25 -11.61 2.38 -4.58
N ARG A 26 -12.47 2.20 -3.57
CA ARG A 26 -12.17 2.57 -2.18
C ARG A 26 -11.05 1.70 -1.61
N SER A 27 -11.07 0.40 -1.87
CA SER A 27 -10.01 -0.52 -1.45
C SER A 27 -8.67 -0.16 -2.06
N VAL A 28 -8.63 0.13 -3.37
CA VAL A 28 -7.40 0.55 -4.06
C VAL A 28 -6.84 1.85 -3.47
N LEU A 29 -7.70 2.85 -3.21
CA LEU A 29 -7.25 4.10 -2.59
C LEU A 29 -6.73 3.90 -1.16
N ALA A 30 -7.33 2.97 -0.41
CA ALA A 30 -6.84 2.63 0.93
C ALA A 30 -5.47 1.94 0.85
N MET A 31 -5.32 0.93 -0.01
CA MET A 31 -4.06 0.19 -0.18
C MET A 31 -2.95 1.08 -0.72
N ALA A 32 -3.26 2.03 -1.60
CA ALA A 32 -2.32 3.05 -2.09
C ALA A 32 -1.61 3.81 -0.96
N ILE A 33 -2.21 3.90 0.23
CA ILE A 33 -1.64 4.58 1.40
C ILE A 33 -1.10 3.55 2.41
N ILE A 34 -1.82 2.45 2.64
CA ILE A 34 -1.46 1.45 3.65
C ILE A 34 -0.14 0.77 3.31
N GLU A 35 0.08 0.37 2.05
CA GLU A 35 1.27 -0.41 1.70
C GLU A 35 2.58 0.36 1.93
N PRO A 36 2.75 1.61 1.45
CA PRO A 36 3.95 2.40 1.75
C PRO A 36 4.18 2.61 3.25
N ILE A 37 3.11 2.83 4.03
CA ILE A 37 3.17 3.03 5.48
C ILE A 37 3.70 1.78 6.19
N MET A 38 3.45 0.58 5.67
CA MET A 38 4.00 -0.65 6.24
C MET A 38 5.53 -0.76 6.09
N THR A 39 6.17 0.19 5.41
CA THR A 39 7.63 0.32 5.34
C THR A 39 8.21 1.09 6.53
N LEU A 40 7.38 1.80 7.31
CA LEU A 40 7.84 2.57 8.46
C LEU A 40 8.62 1.76 9.51
N PRO A 41 8.30 0.48 9.81
CA PRO A 41 9.13 -0.34 10.69
C PRO A 41 10.58 -0.49 10.16
N GLN A 42 10.76 -0.65 8.86
CA GLN A 42 12.11 -0.71 8.27
C GLN A 42 12.84 0.63 8.39
N VAL A 43 12.12 1.75 8.18
CA VAL A 43 12.68 3.10 8.39
C VAL A 43 13.10 3.27 9.85
N PHE A 44 12.30 2.78 10.80
CA PHE A 44 12.61 2.86 12.22
C PHE A 44 13.88 2.06 12.57
N GLU A 45 13.97 0.81 12.12
CA GLU A 45 15.14 -0.06 12.35
C GLU A 45 16.43 0.61 11.85
N VAL A 46 16.40 1.18 10.64
CA VAL A 46 17.57 1.85 10.05
C VAL A 46 17.91 3.16 10.74
N TRP A 47 16.92 4.01 11.07
CA TRP A 47 17.20 5.36 11.57
C TRP A 47 17.25 5.50 13.08
N ILE A 48 16.58 4.64 13.84
CA ILE A 48 16.57 4.68 15.30
C ILE A 48 17.52 3.63 15.85
N ASP A 49 17.34 2.37 15.46
CA ASP A 49 18.17 1.27 15.97
C ASP A 49 19.55 1.22 15.30
N LYS A 50 19.71 1.91 14.15
CA LYS A 50 20.92 1.90 13.32
C LYS A 50 21.30 0.49 12.85
N GLU A 51 20.32 -0.40 12.81
CA GLU A 51 20.52 -1.77 12.39
C GLU A 51 20.29 -1.86 10.87
N VAL A 52 21.36 -2.21 10.16
CA VAL A 52 21.36 -2.32 8.70
C VAL A 52 21.89 -3.67 8.23
N ALA A 53 22.28 -4.57 9.15
CA ALA A 53 22.79 -5.88 8.78
C ALA A 53 21.71 -6.69 8.05
N GLY A 54 22.06 -7.18 6.87
CA GLY A 54 21.13 -7.91 6.00
C GLY A 54 20.20 -7.03 5.16
N VAL A 55 20.22 -5.71 5.34
CA VAL A 55 19.45 -4.77 4.51
C VAL A 55 20.27 -4.37 3.28
N SER A 56 19.83 -4.82 2.10
CA SER A 56 20.55 -4.55 0.84
C SER A 56 20.29 -3.14 0.32
N GLY A 57 21.28 -2.24 0.43
CA GLY A 57 21.22 -0.89 -0.13
C GLY A 57 20.95 -0.87 -1.65
N THR A 58 21.53 -1.80 -2.40
CA THR A 58 21.28 -1.94 -3.85
C THR A 58 19.80 -2.23 -4.14
N THR A 59 19.18 -3.10 -3.34
CA THR A 59 17.75 -3.44 -3.49
C THR A 59 16.88 -2.22 -3.26
N TRP A 60 17.11 -1.48 -2.16
CA TRP A 60 16.34 -0.27 -1.86
C TRP A 60 16.57 0.85 -2.87
N GLY A 61 17.79 0.99 -3.40
CA GLY A 61 18.09 1.93 -4.48
C GLY A 61 17.30 1.61 -5.77
N PHE A 62 17.17 0.33 -6.14
CA PHE A 62 16.34 -0.07 -7.27
C PHE A 62 14.85 0.16 -7.02
N TYR A 63 14.36 -0.03 -5.79
CA TYR A 63 12.98 0.29 -5.46
C TYR A 63 12.69 1.79 -5.59
N VAL A 64 13.57 2.66 -5.07
CA VAL A 64 13.45 4.11 -5.25
C VAL A 64 13.36 4.47 -6.74
N PHE A 65 14.26 3.91 -7.56
CA PHE A 65 14.24 4.14 -9.01
C PHE A 65 12.92 3.69 -9.64
N ALA A 66 12.45 2.48 -9.32
CA ALA A 66 11.19 1.95 -9.83
C ALA A 66 9.99 2.80 -9.42
N SER A 67 9.94 3.25 -8.17
CA SER A 67 8.86 4.09 -7.63
C SER A 67 8.84 5.47 -8.29
N VAL A 68 10.00 6.04 -8.63
CA VAL A 68 10.07 7.27 -9.44
C VAL A 68 9.50 7.04 -10.84
N VAL A 69 9.81 5.91 -11.48
CA VAL A 69 9.24 5.56 -12.80
C VAL A 69 7.72 5.41 -12.71
N TRP A 70 7.20 4.73 -11.68
CA TRP A 70 5.77 4.60 -11.44
C TRP A 70 5.11 5.95 -11.19
N LEU A 71 5.76 6.85 -10.44
CA LEU A 71 5.26 8.20 -10.19
C LEU A 71 5.14 8.99 -11.50
N MET A 72 6.17 8.97 -12.34
CA MET A 72 6.13 9.61 -13.66
C MET A 72 4.98 9.05 -14.52
N TYR A 73 4.80 7.74 -14.52
CA TYR A 73 3.72 7.09 -15.26
C TYR A 73 2.33 7.45 -14.70
N GLY A 74 2.16 7.44 -13.38
CA GLY A 74 0.92 7.85 -12.72
C GLY A 74 0.53 9.29 -13.02
N LEU A 75 1.52 10.20 -13.06
CA LEU A 75 1.32 11.59 -13.47
C LEU A 75 0.84 11.69 -14.92
N GLN A 76 1.41 10.91 -15.84
CA GLN A 76 0.98 10.86 -17.24
C GLN A 76 -0.47 10.37 -17.39
N LEU A 77 -0.86 9.35 -16.63
CA LEU A 77 -2.23 8.81 -16.61
C LEU A 77 -3.23 9.67 -15.84
N LYS A 78 -2.75 10.63 -15.03
CA LYS A 78 -3.56 11.37 -14.05
C LYS A 78 -4.30 10.43 -13.07
N ASP A 79 -3.70 9.28 -12.76
CA ASP A 79 -4.25 8.28 -11.85
C ASP A 79 -3.91 8.64 -10.39
N LYS A 80 -4.88 9.20 -9.67
CA LYS A 80 -4.68 9.70 -8.30
C LYS A 80 -4.18 8.62 -7.33
N PRO A 81 -4.82 7.43 -7.19
CA PRO A 81 -4.29 6.35 -6.38
C PRO A 81 -2.82 6.02 -6.67
N LEU A 82 -2.45 5.88 -7.95
CA LEU A 82 -1.08 5.54 -8.34
C LEU A 82 -0.11 6.67 -7.98
N ILE A 83 -0.45 7.92 -8.28
CA ILE A 83 0.39 9.08 -7.92
C ILE A 83 0.61 9.15 -6.40
N ILE A 84 -0.44 8.99 -5.60
CA ILE A 84 -0.34 9.05 -4.13
C ILE A 84 0.55 7.91 -3.62
N SER A 85 0.31 6.69 -4.10
CA SER A 85 1.08 5.52 -3.68
C SER A 85 2.56 5.64 -4.05
N SER A 86 2.86 5.92 -5.32
CA SER A 86 4.25 6.03 -5.79
C SER A 86 4.99 7.18 -5.12
N THR A 87 4.31 8.30 -4.81
CA THR A 87 4.93 9.39 -4.03
C THR A 87 5.33 8.92 -2.64
N LEU A 88 4.44 8.20 -1.93
CA LEU A 88 4.74 7.68 -0.60
C LEU A 88 5.87 6.65 -0.65
N TRP A 89 5.86 5.74 -1.64
CA TRP A 89 6.93 4.78 -1.87
C TRP A 89 8.28 5.45 -2.10
N VAL A 90 8.37 6.44 -2.97
CA VAL A 90 9.62 7.20 -3.19
C VAL A 90 10.14 7.76 -1.86
N VAL A 91 9.28 8.34 -1.02
CA VAL A 91 9.70 8.92 0.25
C VAL A 91 10.20 7.85 1.23
N THR A 92 9.44 6.76 1.43
CA THR A 92 9.78 5.74 2.43
C THR A 92 10.97 4.89 1.98
N GLU A 93 11.03 4.49 0.72
CA GLU A 93 12.15 3.72 0.16
C GLU A 93 13.42 4.55 0.11
N ALA A 94 13.34 5.85 -0.21
CA ALA A 94 14.50 6.73 -0.17
C ALA A 94 15.01 6.91 1.25
N ALA A 95 14.11 7.02 2.24
CA ALA A 95 14.51 7.06 3.64
C ALA A 95 15.29 5.79 4.03
N VAL A 96 14.81 4.59 3.66
CA VAL A 96 15.53 3.34 3.93
C VAL A 96 16.87 3.32 3.20
N PHE A 97 16.89 3.60 1.89
CA PHE A 97 18.11 3.59 1.07
C PHE A 97 19.19 4.54 1.63
N ILE A 98 18.82 5.80 1.92
CA ILE A 98 19.72 6.80 2.48
C ILE A 98 20.26 6.34 3.83
N GLY A 99 19.39 5.85 4.71
CA GLY A 99 19.81 5.38 6.02
C GLY A 99 20.77 4.18 5.95
N VAL A 100 20.49 3.22 5.06
CA VAL A 100 21.41 2.09 4.82
C VAL A 100 22.75 2.59 4.33
N VAL A 101 22.80 3.48 3.33
CA VAL A 101 24.06 4.03 2.81
C VAL A 101 24.85 4.81 3.88
N LEU A 102 24.16 5.49 4.80
CA LEU A 102 24.79 6.29 5.86
C LEU A 102 25.31 5.47 7.05
N TYR A 103 24.69 4.32 7.35
CA TYR A 103 25.04 3.48 8.51
C TYR A 103 25.72 2.15 8.13
N SER A 104 25.98 1.91 6.83
CA SER A 104 26.81 0.80 6.35
C SER A 104 28.30 1.04 6.54
#